data_AF-A0A539D0D7-F1
#
_entry.id   AF-A0A539D0D7-F1
#
_cell.length_a   1.000
_cell.length_b   1.000
_cell.length_c   1.000
_cell.angle_alpha   90.00
_cell.angle_beta   90.00
_cell.angle_gamma   90.00
#
_symmetry.space_group_name_H-M   'P 1'
#
loop_
_entity.id
_entity.type
_entity.pdbx_description
1 polymer ?
#
loop_
_entity_poly.entity_id
_entity_poly.type
_entity_poly.pdbx_seq_one_letter_code
_entity_poly.pdbx_strand_id
1 'polypeptide(L)'
;MNVHEHQAKDLFRRYGIPVPKGVPLMSPDGARDAAQKLIAETGNEVVVVKAQIHAGGRGKAGGVKVVKGADAAQAAANEIFGKVLVTHQTGPAGKKVQRLLV
;
A
#
# COMPACT_ATOMS: atom_id res chain seq x y z
N MET A 1 8.93 -0.97 14.29
CA MET A 1 8.05 0.18 14.07
C MET A 1 6.63 -0.25 14.40
N ASN A 2 5.94 0.46 15.30
CA ASN A 2 4.61 0.06 15.80
C ASN A 2 3.45 0.81 15.14
N VAL A 3 3.74 1.55 14.07
CA VAL A 3 2.78 2.39 13.35
C VAL A 3 2.87 2.04 11.87
N HIS A 4 1.72 1.94 11.20
CA HIS A 4 1.65 1.74 9.76
C HIS A 4 1.96 3.05 9.01
N GLU A 5 2.43 2.95 7.77
CA GLU A 5 2.80 4.10 6.94
C GLU A 5 1.64 5.08 6.76
N HIS A 6 0.42 4.58 6.54
CA HIS A 6 -0.76 5.44 6.38
C HIS A 6 -1.06 6.25 7.66
N GLN A 7 -0.93 5.64 8.85
CA GLN A 7 -1.16 6.32 10.12
C GLN A 7 -0.16 7.45 10.36
N ALA A 8 1.12 7.21 10.04
CA ALA A 8 2.16 8.23 10.12
C ALA A 8 1.89 9.38 9.13
N LYS A 9 1.48 9.05 7.90
CA LYS A 9 1.10 10.04 6.88
C LYS A 9 -0.10 10.87 7.31
N ASP A 10 -1.12 10.26 7.90
CA ASP A 10 -2.30 10.97 8.43
C ASP A 10 -1.91 11.94 9.54
N LEU A 11 -1.01 11.54 10.44
CA LEU A 11 -0.45 12.42 11.46
C LEU A 11 0.27 13.61 10.82
N PHE A 12 1.18 13.36 9.87
CA PHE A 12 1.92 14.43 9.19
C PHE A 12 1.00 15.43 8.47
N ARG A 13 -0.05 14.97 7.78
CA ARG A 13 -1.04 15.87 7.16
C ARG A 13 -1.72 16.79 8.18
N ARG A 14 -2.06 16.29 9.37
CA ARG A 14 -2.69 17.11 10.43
C ARG A 14 -1.78 18.26 10.91
N TYR A 15 -0.46 18.11 10.76
CA TYR A 15 0.51 19.15 11.08
C TYR A 15 0.98 19.95 9.86
N GLY A 16 0.29 19.84 8.72
CA GLY A 16 0.63 20.57 7.49
C GLY A 16 1.90 20.09 6.80
N ILE A 17 2.46 18.94 7.20
CA ILE A 17 3.63 18.35 6.54
C ILE A 17 3.16 17.64 5.26
N PRO A 18 3.68 18.02 4.09
CA PRO A 18 3.27 17.40 2.83
C PRO A 18 3.69 15.94 2.79
N VAL A 19 2.75 15.07 2.44
CA VAL A 19 3.00 13.65 2.21
C VAL A 19 2.30 13.21 0.93
N PRO A 20 2.80 12.16 0.25
CA PRO A 20 2.10 11.59 -0.89
C PRO A 20 0.66 11.21 -0.54
N LYS A 21 -0.26 11.50 -1.47
CA LYS A 21 -1.63 11.01 -1.41
C LYS A 21 -1.65 9.48 -1.43
N GLY A 22 -2.64 8.89 -0.77
CA GLY A 22 -2.81 7.45 -0.75
C GLY A 22 -4.06 7.07 0.03
N VAL A 23 -4.62 5.93 -0.31
CA VAL A 23 -5.86 5.41 0.25
C VAL A 23 -5.56 4.10 0.99
N PRO A 24 -5.68 4.06 2.33
CA PRO A 24 -5.54 2.81 3.07
C PRO A 24 -6.73 1.90 2.82
N LEU A 25 -6.48 0.61 2.63
CA LEU A 25 -7.52 -0.39 2.39
C LEU A 25 -7.37 -1.56 3.36
N MET A 26 -8.50 -2.04 3.87
CA MET A 26 -8.60 -3.17 4.80
C MET A 26 -8.98 -4.49 4.10
N SER A 27 -9.37 -4.41 2.82
CA SER A 27 -9.60 -5.52 1.89
C SER A 27 -9.07 -5.10 0.50
N PRO A 28 -8.90 -6.03 -0.45
CA PRO A 28 -8.46 -5.64 -1.79
C PRO A 28 -9.57 -5.02 -2.64
N ASP A 29 -10.85 -5.13 -2.26
CA ASP A 29 -12.00 -4.81 -3.14
C ASP A 29 -12.09 -3.32 -3.53
N GLY A 30 -11.56 -2.42 -2.69
CA GLY A 30 -11.57 -0.97 -2.95
C GLY A 30 -10.37 -0.47 -3.75
N ALA A 31 -9.48 -1.34 -4.24
CA ALA A 31 -8.23 -0.90 -4.87
C ALA A 31 -8.44 -0.21 -6.21
N ARG A 32 -9.40 -0.66 -7.01
CA ARG A 32 -9.78 0.00 -8.25
C ARG A 32 -10.25 1.43 -8.02
N ASP A 33 -11.22 1.61 -7.12
CA ASP A 33 -11.82 2.92 -6.84
C ASP A 33 -10.81 3.87 -6.19
N ALA A 34 -9.95 3.36 -5.29
CA ALA A 34 -8.84 4.10 -4.72
C ALA A 34 -7.88 4.62 -5.81
N ALA A 35 -7.50 3.76 -6.76
CA ALA A 35 -6.65 4.14 -7.87
C ALA A 35 -7.34 5.17 -8.78
N GLN A 36 -8.61 4.97 -9.14
CA GLN A 36 -9.36 5.95 -9.94
C GLN A 36 -9.39 7.33 -9.29
N LYS A 37 -9.66 7.39 -7.98
CA LYS A 37 -9.64 8.63 -7.21
C LYS A 37 -8.26 9.30 -7.27
N LEU A 38 -7.19 8.56 -7.02
CA LEU A 38 -5.83 9.10 -7.03
C LEU A 38 -5.41 9.59 -8.43
N ILE A 39 -5.76 8.85 -9.49
CA ILE A 39 -5.48 9.25 -10.87
C ILE A 39 -6.22 10.54 -11.20
N ALA A 40 -7.52 10.64 -10.89
CA ALA A 40 -8.30 11.85 -11.11
C ALA A 40 -7.74 13.06 -10.34
N GLU A 41 -7.29 12.85 -9.10
CA GLU A 41 -6.75 13.90 -8.24
C GLU A 41 -5.32 14.35 -8.57
N THR A 42 -4.53 13.53 -9.26
CA THR A 42 -3.10 13.78 -9.51
C THR A 42 -2.77 13.94 -10.99
N GLY A 43 -3.66 13.51 -11.89
CA GLY A 43 -3.39 13.42 -13.32
C GLY A 43 -2.36 12.34 -13.70
N ASN A 44 -1.94 11.48 -12.75
CA ASN A 44 -0.93 10.46 -12.99
C ASN A 44 -1.57 9.07 -13.02
N GLU A 45 -1.48 8.38 -14.16
CA GLU A 45 -1.99 7.02 -14.32
C GLU A 45 -1.18 5.95 -13.55
N VAL A 46 0.03 6.28 -13.09
CA VAL A 46 0.89 5.37 -12.34
C VAL A 46 0.59 5.47 -10.85
N VAL A 47 0.20 4.35 -10.25
CA VAL A 47 -0.11 4.21 -8.82
C VAL A 47 0.73 3.11 -8.18
N VAL A 48 0.82 3.10 -6.85
CA VAL A 48 1.68 2.14 -6.14
C VAL A 48 0.89 1.40 -5.06
N VAL A 49 0.65 0.11 -5.27
CA VAL A 49 -0.01 -0.77 -4.29
C VAL A 49 1.04 -1.33 -3.32
N LYS A 50 0.90 -1.03 -2.03
CA LYS A 50 1.89 -1.38 -0.99
C LYS A 50 1.26 -2.14 0.18
N ALA A 51 1.85 -3.27 0.53
CA ALA A 51 1.54 -4.00 1.76
C ALA A 51 1.78 -3.14 3.01
N GLN A 52 0.84 -3.12 3.94
CA GLN A 52 0.98 -2.45 5.23
C GLN A 52 1.23 -3.49 6.32
N ILE A 53 2.50 -3.71 6.63
CA ILE A 53 2.98 -4.54 7.75
C ILE A 53 3.98 -3.76 8.59
N HIS A 54 4.16 -4.12 9.85
CA HIS A 54 5.15 -3.52 10.76
C HIS A 54 6.58 -4.02 10.46
N ALA A 55 7.01 -3.88 9.21
CA ALA A 55 8.34 -4.27 8.73
C ALA A 55 8.70 -3.52 7.43
N GLY A 56 10.00 -3.24 7.29
CA GLY A 56 10.66 -2.80 6.06
C GLY A 56 10.99 -3.97 5.13
N GLY A 57 11.64 -3.68 4.00
CA GLY A 57 12.04 -4.69 3.01
C GLY A 57 10.89 -5.22 2.13
N ARG A 58 9.68 -4.67 2.26
CA ARG A 58 8.45 -5.10 1.56
C ARG A 58 8.62 -5.18 0.04
N GLY A 59 9.30 -4.22 -0.59
CA GLY A 59 9.51 -4.22 -2.05
C GLY A 59 10.33 -5.43 -2.52
N LYS A 60 11.40 -5.77 -1.81
CA LYS A 60 12.21 -6.97 -2.10
C LYS A 60 11.44 -8.27 -1.86
N ALA A 61 10.46 -8.24 -0.95
CA ALA A 61 9.58 -9.36 -0.65
C ALA A 61 8.33 -9.43 -1.54
N GLY A 62 8.21 -8.59 -2.57
CA GLY A 62 7.05 -8.58 -3.47
C GLY A 62 5.79 -7.90 -2.92
N GLY A 63 5.89 -7.20 -1.78
CA GLY A 63 4.81 -6.44 -1.16
C GLY A 63 4.63 -5.01 -1.68
N VAL A 64 5.29 -4.64 -2.78
CA VAL A 64 5.14 -3.32 -3.43
C VAL A 64 5.04 -3.54 -4.94
N LYS A 65 4.01 -2.99 -5.57
CA LYS A 65 3.79 -3.05 -7.01
C LYS A 65 3.52 -1.65 -7.54
N VAL A 66 4.31 -1.24 -8.54
CA VAL A 66 4.07 0.00 -9.30
C VAL A 66 3.32 -0.41 -10.56
N VAL A 67 2.14 0.17 -10.78
CA VAL A 67 1.22 -0.25 -11.84
C VAL A 67 0.60 0.95 -12.52
N LYS A 68 0.13 0.76 -13.75
CA LYS A 68 -0.54 1.80 -14.54
C LYS A 68 -2.03 1.50 -14.67
N GLY A 69 -2.88 2.42 -14.22
CA GLY A 69 -4.33 2.33 -14.32
C GLY A 69 -4.99 1.55 -13.17
N ALA A 70 -6.30 1.74 -13.05
CA ALA A 70 -7.09 1.24 -11.93
C ALA A 70 -7.26 -0.29 -11.91
N ASP A 71 -7.41 -0.92 -13.08
CA ASP A 71 -7.58 -2.38 -13.16
C ASP A 71 -6.29 -3.11 -12.78
N ALA A 72 -5.13 -2.55 -13.17
CA ALA A 72 -3.83 -3.08 -12.75
C ALA A 72 -3.60 -2.90 -11.23
N ALA A 73 -4.12 -1.82 -10.63
CA ALA A 73 -4.13 -1.65 -9.17
C ALA A 73 -4.96 -2.72 -8.47
N GLN A 74 -6.14 -3.05 -9.00
CA GLN A 74 -6.97 -4.14 -8.47
C GLN A 74 -6.27 -5.49 -8.55
N ALA A 75 -5.65 -5.81 -9.69
CA ALA A 75 -4.89 -7.05 -9.86
C ALA A 75 -3.72 -7.14 -8.87
N ALA A 76 -2.96 -6.06 -8.70
CA ALA A 76 -1.87 -6.00 -7.73
C ALA A 76 -2.35 -6.12 -6.27
N ALA A 77 -3.50 -5.53 -5.93
CA ALA A 77 -4.09 -5.65 -4.60
C ALA A 77 -4.49 -7.09 -4.29
N ASN A 78 -5.16 -7.77 -5.23
CA ASN A 78 -5.52 -9.19 -5.11
C ASN A 78 -4.28 -10.08 -4.98
N GLU A 79 -3.19 -9.73 -5.69
CA GLU A 79 -1.94 -10.47 -5.59
C GLU A 79 -1.27 -10.30 -4.23
N ILE A 80 -1.25 -9.09 -3.65
CA ILE A 80 -0.51 -8.80 -2.43
C ILE A 80 -1.30 -9.17 -1.16
N PHE A 81 -2.61 -8.92 -1.15
CA PHE A 81 -3.44 -9.11 0.03
C PHE A 81 -3.45 -10.59 0.47
N GLY A 82 -3.37 -10.83 1.77
CA GLY A 82 -3.37 -12.19 2.32
C GLY A 82 -2.05 -12.96 2.20
N LYS A 83 -1.09 -12.53 1.37
CA LYS A 83 0.24 -13.15 1.31
C LYS A 83 0.98 -13.01 2.64
N VAL A 84 1.81 -13.99 2.96
CA VAL A 84 2.79 -13.90 4.05
C VAL A 84 4.08 -13.34 3.47
N LEU A 85 4.44 -12.12 3.87
CA LEU A 85 5.68 -11.49 3.42
C LEU A 85 6.81 -11.84 4.38
N VAL A 86 7.81 -12.54 3.85
CA VAL A 86 9.09 -12.78 4.52
C VAL A 86 10.05 -11.66 4.13
N THR A 87 10.42 -10.85 5.10
CA THR A 87 11.45 -9.82 4.97
C THR A 87 12.54 -10.07 6.00
N HIS A 88 13.69 -9.40 5.84
CA HIS A 88 14.77 -9.44 6.83
C HIS A 88 14.30 -9.08 8.26
N GLN A 89 13.24 -8.28 8.40
CA GLN A 89 12.71 -7.84 9.70
C GLN A 89 11.58 -8.72 10.25
N THR A 90 10.90 -9.52 9.42
CA THR A 90 9.86 -10.44 9.90
C THR A 90 10.42 -11.81 10.28
N GLY A 91 11.63 -12.15 9.81
CA GLY A 91 12.19 -13.49 9.92
C GLY A 91 11.41 -14.53 9.12
N PRO A 92 11.74 -15.83 9.29
CA PRO A 92 11.15 -16.93 8.51
C PRO A 92 9.63 -17.07 8.66
N ALA A 93 9.09 -16.66 9.81
CA ALA A 93 7.64 -16.69 10.06
C ALA A 93 6.85 -15.71 9.17
N GLY A 94 7.52 -14.66 8.67
CA GLY A 94 6.88 -13.64 7.83
C GLY A 94 5.79 -12.86 8.55
N LYS A 95 5.03 -12.08 7.78
CA LYS A 95 3.83 -11.41 8.28
C LYS A 95 2.73 -11.39 7.22
N LYS A 96 1.53 -11.83 7.61
CA LYS A 96 0.36 -11.81 6.74
C LYS A 96 -0.04 -10.36 6.42
N VAL A 97 -0.26 -10.07 5.15
CA VAL A 97 -0.78 -8.78 4.70
C VAL A 97 -2.29 -8.74 4.92
N GLN A 98 -2.75 -7.86 5.78
CA GLN A 98 -4.18 -7.64 6.06
C GLN A 98 -4.63 -6.21 5.72
N ARG A 99 -3.70 -5.39 5.21
CA ARG A 99 -3.90 -3.98 4.90
C ARG A 99 -3.03 -3.58 3.72
N LEU A 100 -3.56 -2.72 2.87
CA LEU A 100 -2.86 -2.13 1.74
C LEU A 100 -2.87 -0.60 1.85
N LEU A 101 -1.96 0.03 1.13
CA LEU A 101 -1.98 1.44 0.80
C LEU A 101 -1.83 1.53 -0.71
N VAL A 102 -2.82 2.10 -1.38
CA VAL A 102 -2.79 2.43 -2.81
C VAL A 102 -2.41 3.91 -2.96
#